data_AF-A0A7X8MKH1-F1
#
_entry.id   AF-A0A7X8MKH1-F1
#
_cell.length_a   1.000
_cell.length_b   1.000
_cell.length_c   1.000
_cell.angle_alpha   90.00
_cell.angle_beta   90.00
_cell.angle_gamma   90.00
#
_symmetry.space_group_name_H-M   'P 1'
#
loop_
_entity.id
_entity.type
_entity.pdbx_description
1 polymer ?
#
loop_
_entity_poly.entity_id
_entity_poly.type
_entity_poly.pdbx_seq_one_letter_code
_entity_poly.pdbx_strand_id
1 'polypeptide(L)'
;MIYQHLFTPGIIGGRWIKNRIVMAPMATGLGTNSGEVTDNLVEYYAERARGGVGTVIVEAASVDGTRAREGMQQIRIDSPVYIAGLSRIADAIKGYGSTAFIQLFHSGRQTAAIVTQGQAPVAPSAIPCPIMRTMPR
;
A
#
# COMPACT_ATOMS: atom_id res chain seq x y z
N MET A 1 -10.36 1.35 32.61
CA MET A 1 -9.63 0.90 31.40
C MET A 1 -8.29 1.62 31.34
N ILE A 2 -7.18 0.89 31.16
CA ILE A 2 -5.80 1.42 31.23
C ILE A 2 -5.46 2.32 30.01
N TYR A 3 -6.20 2.23 28.90
CA TYR A 3 -5.98 3.02 27.69
C TYR A 3 -7.17 3.94 27.37
N GLN A 4 -7.32 5.02 28.14
CA GLN A 4 -8.49 5.92 28.05
C GLN A 4 -8.66 6.57 26.68
N HIS A 5 -7.58 6.90 25.98
CA HIS A 5 -7.67 7.60 24.69
C HIS A 5 -7.70 6.67 23.49
N LEU A 6 -7.21 5.44 23.61
CA LEU A 6 -6.96 4.55 22.46
C LEU A 6 -8.26 4.27 21.68
N PHE A 7 -9.35 4.02 22.39
CA PHE A 7 -10.65 3.67 21.80
C PHE A 7 -11.56 4.89 21.59
N THR A 8 -11.07 6.11 21.81
CA THR A 8 -11.86 7.33 21.59
C THR A 8 -11.81 7.75 20.13
N PRO A 9 -12.92 8.27 19.56
CA PRO A 9 -12.93 8.83 18.22
C PRO A 9 -11.99 10.04 18.06
N GLY A 10 -11.72 10.40 16.81
CA GLY A 10 -10.89 11.55 16.46
C GLY A 10 -11.05 11.98 15.01
N ILE A 11 -10.16 12.87 14.55
CA ILE A 11 -10.13 13.37 13.17
C ILE A 11 -8.69 13.29 12.65
N ILE A 12 -8.51 12.78 11.43
CA ILE A 12 -7.25 12.80 10.68
C ILE A 12 -7.52 13.41 9.30
N GLY A 13 -6.86 14.52 8.95
CA GLY A 13 -7.00 15.15 7.62
C GLY A 13 -8.44 15.47 7.23
N GLY A 14 -9.29 15.84 8.21
CA GLY A 14 -10.72 16.09 8.01
C GLY A 14 -11.62 14.84 7.96
N ARG A 15 -11.06 13.64 8.11
CA ARG A 15 -11.82 12.38 8.19
C ARG A 15 -12.04 11.97 9.64
N TRP A 16 -13.28 11.64 9.98
CA TRP A 16 -13.62 11.05 11.26
C TRP A 16 -13.08 9.62 11.36
N ILE A 17 -12.54 9.25 12.52
CA ILE A 17 -12.04 7.91 12.82
C ILE A 17 -12.69 7.38 14.09
N LYS A 18 -13.11 6.10 14.10
CA LYS A 18 -13.84 5.49 15.23
C LYS A 18 -12.98 5.24 16.48
N ASN A 19 -11.66 5.13 16.30
CA ASN A 19 -10.69 5.01 17.38
C ASN A 19 -9.28 5.36 16.86
N ARG A 20 -8.30 5.44 17.76
CA ARG A 20 -6.91 5.85 17.46
C ARG A 20 -6.00 4.68 17.08
N ILE A 21 -6.57 3.52 16.76
CA ILE A 21 -5.82 2.36 16.28
C ILE A 21 -5.67 2.49 14.77
N VAL A 22 -4.43 2.60 14.32
CA VAL A 22 -4.07 2.70 12.91
C VAL A 22 -3.26 1.48 12.52
N MET A 23 -3.72 0.76 11.50
CA MET A 23 -2.91 -0.27 10.85
C MET A 23 -1.92 0.40 9.90
N ALA A 24 -0.64 0.20 10.15
CA ALA A 24 0.44 0.64 9.29
C ALA A 24 0.39 -0.10 7.93
N PRO A 25 0.91 0.51 6.84
CA PRO A 25 1.02 -0.18 5.56
C PRO A 25 2.02 -1.32 5.68
N MET A 26 1.59 -2.53 5.30
CA MET A 26 2.40 -3.74 5.36
C MET A 26 2.29 -4.48 4.03
N ALA A 27 3.41 -4.67 3.33
CA ALA A 27 3.44 -5.42 2.08
C ALA A 27 3.00 -6.87 2.32
N THR A 28 1.95 -7.29 1.62
CA THR A 28 1.34 -8.62 1.84
C THR A 28 1.85 -9.67 0.86
N GLY A 29 2.29 -9.24 -0.33
CA GLY A 29 2.58 -10.14 -1.44
C GLY A 29 1.34 -10.80 -2.05
N LEU A 30 0.13 -10.31 -1.73
CA LEU A 30 -1.13 -10.88 -2.23
C LEU A 30 -1.64 -10.23 -3.52
N GLY A 31 -0.93 -9.23 -4.07
CA GLY A 31 -1.24 -8.68 -5.39
C GLY A 31 -0.82 -9.62 -6.52
N THR A 32 -1.35 -9.38 -7.73
CA THR A 32 -0.88 -10.12 -8.92
C THR A 32 0.51 -9.64 -9.35
N ASN A 33 1.18 -10.44 -10.20
CA ASN A 33 2.46 -10.02 -10.79
C ASN A 33 2.32 -8.75 -11.66
N SER A 34 1.12 -8.50 -12.18
CA SER A 34 0.75 -7.31 -12.94
C SER A 34 0.38 -6.11 -12.07
N GLY A 35 0.32 -6.28 -10.74
CA GLY A 35 0.00 -5.24 -9.76
C GLY A 35 -1.50 -5.05 -9.52
N GLU A 36 -2.33 -6.01 -9.90
CA GLU A 36 -3.78 -5.97 -9.67
C GLU A 36 -4.12 -6.45 -8.25
N VAL A 37 -5.24 -5.96 -7.75
CA VAL A 37 -5.83 -6.42 -6.49
C VAL A 37 -6.47 -7.78 -6.69
N THR A 38 -6.21 -8.69 -5.75
CA THR A 38 -6.83 -10.03 -5.70
C THR A 38 -7.91 -10.09 -4.63
N ASP A 39 -8.76 -11.12 -4.69
CA ASP A 39 -9.80 -11.36 -3.69
C ASP A 39 -9.21 -11.61 -2.29
N ASN A 40 -8.08 -12.34 -2.23
CA ASN A 40 -7.36 -12.57 -0.97
C ASN A 40 -6.86 -11.26 -0.35
N LEU A 41 -6.43 -10.30 -1.17
CA LEU A 41 -6.00 -9.00 -0.68
C LEU A 41 -7.18 -8.16 -0.16
N VAL A 42 -8.34 -8.24 -0.82
CA VAL A 42 -9.57 -7.59 -0.34
C VAL A 42 -9.98 -8.17 1.02
N GLU A 43 -10.04 -9.51 1.14
CA GLU A 43 -10.41 -10.17 2.40
C GLU A 43 -9.39 -9.86 3.50
N TYR A 44 -8.09 -9.82 3.17
CA TYR A 44 -7.05 -9.45 4.12
C TYR A 44 -7.34 -8.10 4.81
N TYR A 45 -7.75 -7.07 4.06
CA TYR A 45 -8.09 -5.77 4.62
C TYR A 45 -9.47 -5.74 5.29
N ALA A 46 -10.44 -6.47 4.74
CA ALA A 46 -11.75 -6.65 5.37
C ALA A 46 -11.61 -7.19 6.79
N GLU A 47 -10.75 -8.20 7.00
CA GLU A 47 -10.48 -8.79 8.31
C GLU A 47 -9.98 -7.76 9.34
N ARG A 48 -9.05 -6.87 8.94
CA ARG A 48 -8.50 -5.87 9.88
C ARG A 48 -9.53 -4.79 10.22
N ALA A 49 -10.33 -4.37 9.23
CA ALA A 49 -11.41 -3.43 9.47
C ALA A 49 -12.52 -4.03 10.37
N ARG A 50 -12.90 -5.29 10.11
CA ARG A 50 -13.81 -6.10 10.93
C ARG A 50 -13.31 -6.27 12.36
N GLY A 51 -12.00 -6.44 12.56
CA GLY A 51 -11.35 -6.51 13.87
C GLY A 51 -11.41 -5.22 14.69
N GLY A 52 -11.94 -4.12 14.14
CA GLY A 52 -12.22 -2.89 14.89
C GLY A 52 -11.17 -1.79 14.74
N VAL A 53 -10.16 -1.95 13.87
CA VAL A 53 -9.16 -0.91 13.59
C VAL A 53 -9.84 0.38 13.12
N GLY A 54 -9.44 1.53 13.63
CA GLY A 54 -10.04 2.82 13.27
C GLY A 54 -9.65 3.29 11.87
N THR A 55 -8.37 3.15 11.51
CA THR A 55 -7.84 3.51 10.19
C THR A 55 -6.95 2.41 9.63
N VAL A 56 -7.15 2.06 8.36
CA VAL A 56 -6.31 1.12 7.63
C VAL A 56 -5.54 1.90 6.56
N ILE A 57 -4.22 1.80 6.59
CA ILE A 57 -3.36 2.29 5.51
C ILE A 57 -3.01 1.07 4.65
N VAL A 58 -3.55 1.04 3.43
CA VAL A 58 -3.27 0.01 2.43
C VAL A 58 -1.79 0.04 2.06
N GLU A 59 -1.23 -1.13 1.80
CA GLU A 59 0.16 -1.35 1.43
C GLU A 59 0.65 -0.46 0.29
N ALA A 60 1.97 -0.35 0.19
CA ALA A 60 2.66 0.44 -0.80
C ALA A 60 2.14 0.16 -2.23
N ALA A 61 1.48 1.14 -2.83
CA ALA A 61 1.00 1.08 -4.21
C ALA A 61 1.92 1.88 -5.12
N SER A 62 2.44 1.21 -6.15
CA SER A 62 3.43 1.80 -7.05
C SER A 62 2.81 2.84 -7.99
N VAL A 63 3.48 4.00 -8.10
CA VAL A 63 2.99 5.16 -8.88
C VAL A 63 3.60 5.31 -10.28
N ASP A 64 4.61 4.51 -10.63
CA ASP A 64 5.27 4.54 -11.96
C ASP A 64 5.58 3.11 -12.44
N GLY A 65 4.53 2.43 -12.87
CA GLY A 65 4.59 1.15 -13.54
C GLY A 65 5.39 0.07 -12.81
N THR A 66 6.16 -0.71 -13.57
CA THR A 66 7.08 -1.71 -13.02
C THR A 66 8.37 -1.10 -12.49
N ARG A 67 8.74 0.09 -12.97
CA ARG A 67 10.00 0.78 -12.62
C ARG A 67 10.06 1.20 -11.15
N ALA A 68 8.93 1.57 -10.58
CA ALA A 68 8.82 2.08 -9.22
C ALA A 68 8.45 1.03 -8.18
N ARG A 69 8.44 -0.26 -8.55
CA ARG A 69 8.05 -1.34 -7.66
C ARG A 69 9.21 -1.78 -6.78
N GLU A 70 8.94 -2.17 -5.55
CA GLU A 70 9.89 -2.85 -4.66
C GLU A 70 9.81 -4.38 -4.78
N GLY A 71 8.67 -4.92 -5.23
CA GLY A 71 8.44 -6.36 -5.35
C GLY A 71 7.49 -6.76 -6.48
N MET A 72 7.60 -8.01 -6.95
CA MET A 72 6.83 -8.51 -8.09
C MET A 72 5.33 -8.59 -7.84
N GLN A 73 4.87 -8.68 -6.60
CA GLN A 73 3.43 -8.78 -6.24
C GLN A 73 2.89 -7.47 -5.64
N GLN A 74 3.67 -6.38 -5.72
CA GLN A 74 3.22 -5.08 -5.24
C GLN A 74 2.09 -4.55 -6.12
N ILE A 75 1.01 -4.06 -5.49
CA ILE A 75 -0.11 -3.44 -6.19
C ILE A 75 0.28 -2.11 -6.86
N ARG A 76 -0.50 -1.70 -7.85
CA ARG A 76 -0.24 -0.52 -8.68
C ARG A 76 -1.40 0.48 -8.62
N ILE A 77 -1.08 1.76 -8.77
CA ILE A 77 -2.04 2.87 -8.81
C ILE A 77 -1.72 3.88 -9.92
N ASP A 78 -0.90 3.48 -10.90
CA ASP A 78 -0.39 4.36 -11.96
C ASP A 78 -1.27 4.38 -13.23
N SER A 79 -2.38 3.64 -13.25
CA SER A 79 -3.27 3.54 -14.41
C SER A 79 -4.74 3.32 -13.99
N PRO A 80 -5.72 3.83 -14.75
CA PRO A 80 -7.15 3.64 -14.47
C PRO A 80 -7.59 2.17 -14.35
N VAL A 81 -6.88 1.25 -14.99
CA VAL A 81 -7.19 -0.20 -14.93
C VAL A 81 -7.19 -0.74 -13.49
N TYR A 82 -6.44 -0.11 -12.58
CA TYR A 82 -6.33 -0.53 -11.17
C TYR A 82 -7.43 0.04 -10.28
N ILE A 83 -8.19 1.05 -10.74
CA ILE A 83 -9.20 1.74 -9.93
C ILE A 83 -10.25 0.76 -9.42
N ALA A 84 -10.73 -0.16 -10.26
CA ALA A 84 -11.76 -1.12 -9.87
C ALA A 84 -11.30 -2.00 -8.70
N GLY A 85 -10.09 -2.57 -8.78
CA GLY A 85 -9.51 -3.38 -7.72
C GLY A 85 -9.27 -2.60 -6.43
N LEU A 86 -8.70 -1.39 -6.54
CA LEU A 86 -8.44 -0.52 -5.39
C LEU A 86 -9.73 -0.06 -4.71
N SER A 87 -10.78 0.18 -5.49
CA SER A 87 -12.11 0.54 -4.96
C SER A 87 -12.68 -0.59 -4.09
N ARG A 88 -12.52 -1.85 -4.52
CA ARG A 88 -12.95 -3.01 -3.72
C ARG A 88 -12.28 -3.06 -2.34
N ILE A 89 -10.98 -2.75 -2.26
CA ILE A 89 -10.28 -2.66 -0.97
C ILE A 89 -10.86 -1.52 -0.12
N ALA A 90 -11.02 -0.34 -0.71
CA ALA A 90 -11.56 0.82 -0.01
C ALA A 90 -12.97 0.56 0.53
N ASP A 91 -13.83 -0.08 -0.26
CA ASP A 91 -15.20 -0.44 0.10
C ASP A 91 -15.21 -1.49 1.21
N ALA A 92 -14.38 -2.52 1.13
CA ALA A 92 -14.25 -3.53 2.18
C ALA A 92 -13.82 -2.93 3.53
N ILE A 93 -12.86 -2.00 3.52
CA ILE A 93 -12.42 -1.31 4.75
C ILE A 93 -13.55 -0.42 5.30
N LYS A 94 -14.16 0.40 4.44
CA LYS A 94 -15.21 1.35 4.83
C LYS A 94 -16.49 0.67 5.28
N GLY A 95 -16.80 -0.51 4.76
CA GLY A 95 -17.97 -1.30 5.12
C GLY A 95 -18.06 -1.63 6.62
N TYR A 96 -16.92 -1.66 7.32
CA TYR A 96 -16.85 -1.86 8.77
C TYR A 96 -16.65 -0.56 9.57
N GLY A 97 -16.88 0.61 8.97
CA GLY A 97 -16.75 1.91 9.62
C GLY A 97 -15.30 2.35 9.88
N SER A 98 -14.32 1.71 9.25
CA SER A 98 -12.92 2.10 9.29
C SER A 98 -12.60 3.12 8.18
N THR A 99 -11.66 4.02 8.42
CA THR A 99 -11.15 4.91 7.38
C THR A 99 -10.09 4.21 6.54
N ALA A 100 -10.15 4.35 5.22
CA ALA A 100 -9.18 3.79 4.28
C ALA A 100 -8.24 4.88 3.74
N PHE A 101 -6.94 4.68 3.91
CA PHE A 101 -5.88 5.43 3.22
C PHE A 101 -5.01 4.47 2.42
N ILE A 102 -4.19 4.98 1.51
CA ILE A 102 -3.25 4.18 0.72
C ILE A 102 -1.87 4.84 0.73
N GLN A 103 -0.82 4.02 0.83
CA GLN A 103 0.56 4.50 0.74
C GLN A 103 0.96 4.59 -0.74
N LEU A 104 1.06 5.82 -1.27
CA LEU A 104 1.69 6.05 -2.57
C LEU A 104 3.19 5.80 -2.46
N PHE A 105 3.74 5.04 -3.40
CA PHE A 105 5.09 4.53 -3.25
C PHE A 105 5.89 4.52 -4.56
N HIS A 106 7.18 4.82 -4.43
CA HIS A 106 8.18 4.66 -5.48
C HIS A 106 9.48 4.12 -4.85
N SER A 107 9.94 2.93 -5.28
CA SER A 107 11.11 2.25 -4.70
C SER A 107 12.45 2.95 -4.93
N GLY A 108 12.52 3.79 -5.97
CA GLY A 108 13.73 4.50 -6.34
C GLY A 108 14.84 3.50 -6.71
N ARG A 109 16.03 3.62 -6.12
CA ARG A 109 17.12 2.65 -6.29
C ARG A 109 16.96 1.34 -5.51
N GLN A 110 15.92 1.20 -4.67
CA GLN A 110 15.68 0.00 -3.85
C GLN A 110 14.78 -1.00 -4.60
N THR A 111 15.18 -1.34 -5.83
CA THR A 111 14.50 -2.33 -6.66
C THR A 111 15.51 -3.12 -7.48
N ALA A 112 15.08 -4.23 -8.06
CA ALA A 112 15.91 -5.15 -8.84
C ALA A 112 15.42 -5.26 -10.28
N ALA A 113 16.33 -5.56 -11.22
CA ALA A 113 16.02 -5.68 -12.65
C ALA A 113 14.88 -6.67 -12.95
N ILE A 114 14.74 -7.75 -12.17
CA ILE A 114 13.63 -8.70 -12.33
C ILE A 114 12.26 -8.08 -12.00
N VAL A 115 12.22 -7.17 -11.02
CA VAL A 115 10.99 -6.46 -10.60
C VAL A 115 10.63 -5.37 -11.62
N THR A 116 11.64 -4.65 -12.12
CA THR A 116 11.47 -3.56 -13.08
C THR A 116 11.35 -4.03 -14.53
N GLN A 117 11.37 -5.34 -14.79
CA GLN A 117 11.38 -5.92 -16.14
C GLN A 117 12.53 -5.38 -17.00
N GLY A 118 13.72 -5.27 -16.39
CA GLY A 118 14.94 -4.77 -17.03
C GLY A 118 15.04 -3.25 -17.12
N GLN A 119 14.02 -2.49 -16.70
CA GLN A 119 14.11 -1.03 -16.72
C GLN A 119 15.07 -0.51 -15.64
N ALA A 120 15.88 0.49 -16.00
CA ALA A 120 16.75 1.16 -15.05
C ALA A 120 15.92 1.86 -13.95
N PRO A 121 16.23 1.64 -12.66
CA PRO A 121 15.61 2.36 -11.56
C PRO A 121 15.88 3.87 -11.66
N VAL A 122 15.05 4.69 -11.01
CA VAL A 122 15.27 6.14 -10.94
C VAL A 122 15.73 6.51 -9.54
N ALA A 123 16.75 7.36 -9.43
CA ALA A 123 17.20 7.86 -8.14
C ALA A 123 17.70 9.31 -8.24
N PRO A 124 17.86 10.02 -7.11
CA PRO A 124 18.44 11.37 -7.13
C PRO A 124 19.89 11.42 -7.64
N SER A 125 20.58 10.28 -7.69
CA SER A 125 21.96 10.19 -8.16
C SER A 125 22.23 8.78 -8.70
N ALA A 126 23.17 8.67 -9.65
CA ALA A 126 23.67 7.41 -10.22
C ALA A 126 24.55 6.63 -9.22
N ILE A 127 24.00 6.32 -8.04
CA ILE A 127 24.66 5.57 -6.98
C ILE A 127 23.80 4.34 -6.68
N PRO A 128 24.28 3.12 -6.98
CA PRO A 128 23.50 1.91 -6.76
C PRO A 128 23.22 1.68 -5.27
N CYS A 129 22.10 1.03 -4.97
CA CYS A 129 21.85 0.51 -3.62
C CYS A 129 22.86 -0.62 -3.32
N PRO A 130 23.52 -0.64 -2.14
CA PRO A 130 24.50 -1.68 -1.81
C PRO A 130 23.97 -3.12 -1.90
N ILE A 131 22.65 -3.28 -1.70
CA ILE A 131 21.94 -4.56 -1.76
C ILE A 131 21.53 -4.88 -3.19
N MET A 132 20.82 -3.97 -3.86
CA MET A 132 20.22 -4.25 -5.18
C MET A 132 21.22 -4.17 -6.34
N ARG A 133 22.30 -3.38 -6.17
CA ARG A 133 23.43 -3.23 -7.10
C ARG A 133 23.09 -2.82 -8.54
N THR A 134 21.83 -2.53 -8.82
CA THR A 134 21.38 -2.03 -10.11
C THR A 134 21.68 -0.54 -10.20
N MET A 135 22.30 -0.10 -11.30
CA MET A 135 22.64 1.31 -11.51
C MET A 135 21.35 2.09 -11.82
N PRO A 136 20.97 3.10 -11.01
CA PRO A 136 19.85 3.96 -11.33
C PRO A 136 20.27 5.04 -12.34
N ARG A 137 19.28 5.55 -13.07
CA ARG A 137 19.41 6.78 -13.87
C ARG A 137 18.97 8.02 -13.07
#